data_AF-A0A847W0U7-F1
#
_entry.id   AF-A0A847W0U7-F1
#
_cell.length_a   1.000
_cell.length_b   1.000
_cell.length_c   1.000
_cell.angle_alpha   90.00
_cell.angle_beta   90.00
_cell.angle_gamma   90.00
#
_symmetry.space_group_name_H-M   'P 1'
#
loop_
_entity.id
_entity.type
_entity.pdbx_description
1 polymer ?
#
loop_
_entity_poly.entity_id
_entity_poly.type
_entity_poly.pdbx_seq_one_letter_code
_entity_poly.pdbx_strand_id
1 'polypeptide(L)'
;FLKKDKYAAFLYGNNGYTIIKSKPSSIKLDSVLVIKDSFGNSFIPMLTENYNNIHVIDTRYFPITESFKQFANMDFDNILILYSFESLVSDTTIAKLSNFD
;
A
#
# COMPACT_ATOMS: atom_id res chain seq x y z
N PHE A 1 -7.10 -21.88 -5.65
CA PHE A 1 -6.10 -21.62 -4.58
C PHE A 1 -5.14 -22.79 -4.43
N LEU A 2 -4.34 -23.11 -5.46
CA LEU A 2 -3.39 -24.25 -5.44
C LEU A 2 -2.04 -23.92 -4.76
N LYS A 3 -1.88 -22.70 -4.24
CA LYS A 3 -0.65 -22.23 -3.57
C LYS A 3 -0.91 -22.13 -2.06
N LYS A 4 0.01 -22.67 -1.24
CA LYS A 4 -0.07 -22.84 0.23
C LYS A 4 -0.21 -21.53 1.04
N ASP A 5 -0.13 -20.38 0.38
CA ASP A 5 -0.24 -19.06 1.00
C ASP A 5 -1.70 -18.61 1.08
N LYS A 6 -2.36 -18.93 2.21
CA LYS A 6 -3.73 -18.49 2.50
C LYS A 6 -3.82 -16.98 2.72
N TYR A 7 -2.72 -16.35 3.15
CA TYR A 7 -2.69 -14.94 3.50
C TYR A 7 -2.61 -14.04 2.26
N ALA A 8 -2.07 -14.56 1.15
CA ALA A 8 -2.19 -13.94 -0.17
C ALA A 8 -3.64 -13.75 -0.64
N ALA A 9 -4.65 -14.34 0.00
CA ALA A 9 -6.06 -14.13 -0.36
C ALA A 9 -6.50 -12.66 -0.26
N PHE A 10 -5.87 -11.85 0.60
CA PHE A 10 -6.25 -10.45 0.78
C PHE A 10 -5.92 -9.56 -0.42
N LEU A 11 -4.70 -9.67 -0.97
CA LEU A 11 -4.19 -8.77 -2.03
C LEU A 11 -3.57 -9.52 -3.21
N TYR A 12 -3.87 -10.82 -3.34
CA TYR A 12 -3.23 -11.73 -4.29
C TYR A 12 -1.70 -11.86 -4.14
N GLY A 13 -1.18 -11.56 -2.95
CA GLY A 13 0.24 -11.62 -2.60
C GLY A 13 0.80 -10.26 -2.16
N ASN A 14 2.12 -10.10 -2.25
CA ASN A 14 2.81 -8.83 -2.00
C ASN A 14 3.29 -8.25 -3.32
N ASN A 15 2.47 -7.38 -3.90
CA ASN A 15 2.82 -6.66 -5.12
C ASN A 15 3.60 -5.39 -4.75
N GLY A 16 4.53 -4.95 -5.61
CA GLY A 16 5.28 -3.72 -5.39
C GLY A 16 4.39 -2.48 -5.36
N TYR A 17 3.43 -2.40 -6.28
CA TYR A 17 2.40 -1.37 -6.31
C TYR A 17 1.06 -2.00 -6.74
N THR A 18 -0.03 -1.61 -6.10
CA THR A 18 -1.39 -2.06 -6.42
C THR A 18 -2.37 -0.93 -6.20
N ILE A 19 -3.34 -0.79 -7.11
CA ILE A 19 -4.45 0.15 -6.95
C ILE A 19 -5.71 -0.69 -6.74
N ILE A 20 -6.40 -0.43 -5.62
CA ILE A 20 -7.71 -1.04 -5.33
C ILE A 20 -8.75 0.05 -5.48
N LYS A 21 -9.76 -0.22 -6.30
CA LYS A 21 -10.90 0.67 -6.49
C LYS A 21 -12.09 0.11 -5.74
N SER A 22 -12.68 0.90 -4.86
CA SER A 22 -13.90 0.52 -4.17
C SER A 22 -15.13 0.82 -5.03
N LYS A 23 -16.31 0.42 -4.56
CA LYS A 23 -17.56 0.88 -5.18
C LYS A 23 -17.63 2.41 -5.04
N PRO A 24 -17.76 3.17 -6.15
CA PRO A 24 -17.77 4.62 -6.13
C PRO A 24 -18.84 5.18 -5.20
N SER A 25 -18.47 6.14 -4.37
CA SER A 25 -19.37 6.81 -3.44
C SER A 25 -18.90 8.23 -3.14
N SER A 26 -19.80 9.20 -3.17
CA SER A 26 -19.51 10.60 -2.88
C SER A 26 -19.33 10.91 -1.39
N ILE A 27 -19.70 9.97 -0.50
CA ILE A 27 -19.51 10.11 0.96
C ILE A 27 -18.14 9.61 1.43
N LYS A 28 -17.39 8.93 0.55
CA LYS A 28 -16.03 8.46 0.83
C LYS A 28 -15.02 9.54 0.48
N LEU A 29 -13.86 9.47 1.13
CA LEU A 29 -12.68 10.19 0.67
C LEU A 29 -12.25 9.67 -0.70
N ASP A 30 -11.53 10.48 -1.47
CA ASP A 30 -11.17 10.10 -2.81
C ASP A 30 -10.04 9.07 -2.81
N SER A 31 -8.89 9.41 -2.22
CA SER A 31 -7.66 8.65 -2.43
C SER A 31 -6.77 8.56 -1.17
N VAL A 32 -6.26 7.36 -0.88
CA VAL A 32 -5.26 7.13 0.17
C VAL A 32 -4.04 6.40 -0.40
N LEU A 33 -2.84 6.84 0.01
CA LEU A 33 -1.59 6.12 -0.22
C LEU A 33 -1.23 5.30 1.02
N VAL A 34 -1.06 3.99 0.85
CA VAL A 34 -0.72 3.05 1.92
C VAL A 34 0.65 2.45 1.64
N ILE A 35 1.61 2.69 2.53
CA ILE A 35 2.94 2.09 2.50
C ILE A 35 2.98 1.01 3.57
N LYS A 36 3.23 -0.24 3.18
CA LYS A 36 2.98 -1.39 4.05
C LYS A 36 3.99 -2.53 3.93
N ASP A 37 4.00 -3.40 4.95
CA ASP A 37 4.53 -4.76 4.89
C ASP A 37 3.39 -5.80 4.78
N SER A 38 3.68 -7.09 4.94
CA SER A 38 2.63 -8.12 4.89
C SER A 38 1.58 -7.96 6.00
N PHE A 39 1.89 -7.35 7.15
CA PHE A 39 0.90 -7.13 8.22
C PHE A 39 -0.28 -6.26 7.73
N GLY A 40 -0.03 -5.30 6.85
CA GLY A 40 -1.07 -4.44 6.28
C GLY A 40 -2.09 -5.16 5.39
N ASN A 41 -1.76 -6.32 4.80
CA ASN A 41 -2.61 -6.98 3.79
C ASN A 41 -4.05 -7.22 4.28
N SER A 42 -4.23 -7.68 5.52
CA SER A 42 -5.56 -7.98 6.07
C SER A 42 -6.39 -6.72 6.36
N PHE A 43 -5.74 -5.57 6.57
CA PHE A 43 -6.43 -4.33 6.89
C PHE A 43 -6.88 -3.57 5.65
N ILE A 44 -6.11 -3.65 4.56
CA ILE A 44 -6.37 -2.91 3.31
C ILE A 44 -7.81 -3.06 2.79
N PRO A 45 -8.46 -4.24 2.79
CA PRO A 45 -9.85 -4.36 2.36
C PRO A 45 -10.83 -3.47 3.15
N MET A 46 -10.57 -3.22 4.43
CA MET A 46 -11.43 -2.35 5.26
C MET A 46 -11.37 -0.88 4.81
N LEU A 47 -10.28 -0.45 4.17
CA LEU A 47 -10.16 0.92 3.64
C LEU A 47 -11.13 1.17 2.47
N THR A 48 -11.64 0.13 1.82
CA THR A 48 -12.62 0.27 0.73
C THR A 48 -13.96 0.86 1.19
N GLU A 49 -14.26 0.82 2.48
CA GLU A 49 -15.43 1.49 3.05
C GLU A 49 -15.24 3.01 3.20
N ASN A 50 -13.99 3.48 3.25
CA ASN A 50 -13.67 4.88 3.56
C ASN A 50 -13.13 5.66 2.36
N TYR A 51 -12.53 4.97 1.38
CA TYR A 51 -11.87 5.58 0.22
C TYR A 51 -12.37 5.00 -1.11
N ASN A 52 -12.40 5.83 -2.16
CA ASN A 52 -12.69 5.40 -3.52
C ASN A 52 -11.47 4.71 -4.17
N ASN A 53 -10.27 5.23 -3.93
CA ASN A 53 -9.00 4.71 -4.45
C ASN A 53 -8.02 4.42 -3.30
N ILE A 54 -7.47 3.21 -3.28
CA ILE A 54 -6.46 2.79 -2.31
C ILE A 54 -5.20 2.41 -3.09
N HIS A 55 -4.19 3.24 -2.99
CA HIS A 55 -2.88 3.04 -3.59
C HIS A 55 -2.00 2.32 -2.58
N VAL A 56 -1.52 1.12 -2.89
CA VAL A 56 -0.81 0.26 -1.95
C VAL A 56 0.60 0.00 -2.46
N ILE A 57 1.60 0.34 -1.66
CA ILE A 57 3.01 0.13 -1.96
C ILE A 57 3.62 -0.79 -0.90
N ASP A 58 4.26 -1.87 -1.36
CA ASP A 58 5.14 -2.70 -0.53
C ASP A 58 6.58 -2.39 -0.92
N THR A 59 7.30 -1.66 -0.06
CA THR A 59 8.65 -1.12 -0.36
C THR A 59 9.66 -2.21 -0.71
N ARG A 60 9.45 -3.44 -0.23
CA ARG A 60 10.29 -4.60 -0.49
C ARG A 60 10.20 -5.07 -1.94
N TYR A 61 9.03 -4.90 -2.55
CA TYR A 61 8.74 -5.32 -3.93
C TYR A 61 8.61 -4.16 -4.90
N PHE A 62 8.58 -2.91 -4.41
CA PHE A 62 8.60 -1.73 -5.26
C PHE A 62 9.96 -1.61 -5.98
N PRO A 63 9.99 -1.53 -7.33
CA PRO A 63 11.22 -1.55 -8.09
C PRO A 63 12.18 -0.43 -7.67
N ILE A 64 13.47 -0.73 -7.56
CA ILE A 64 14.48 0.27 -7.18
C ILE A 64 14.69 1.36 -8.23
N THR A 65 14.35 1.06 -9.49
CA THR A 65 14.39 1.99 -10.62
C THR A 65 13.23 2.98 -10.63
N GLU A 66 12.18 2.70 -9.86
CA GLU A 66 10.99 3.55 -9.78
C GLU A 66 11.14 4.53 -8.61
N SER A 67 10.88 5.81 -8.88
CA SER A 67 10.91 6.85 -7.84
C SER A 67 9.54 7.03 -7.23
N PHE A 68 9.49 7.25 -5.91
CA PHE A 68 8.27 7.66 -5.22
C PHE A 68 7.78 9.05 -5.64
N LYS A 69 8.62 9.86 -6.32
CA LYS A 69 8.22 11.14 -6.93
C LYS A 69 7.05 11.02 -7.89
N GLN A 70 6.82 9.84 -8.48
CA GLN A 70 5.64 9.62 -9.33
C GLN A 70 4.31 9.81 -8.57
N PHE A 71 4.34 9.70 -7.24
CA PHE A 71 3.19 9.92 -6.37
C PHE A 71 3.10 11.36 -5.84
N ALA A 72 4.12 12.20 -6.03
CA ALA A 72 4.17 13.56 -5.50
C ALA A 72 3.16 14.52 -6.16
N ASN A 73 2.75 14.21 -7.39
CA ASN A 73 1.74 14.97 -8.14
C ASN A 73 0.34 14.36 -8.02
N MET A 74 0.16 13.31 -7.21
CA MET A 74 -1.15 12.73 -6.93
C MET A 74 -1.72 13.37 -5.67
N ASP A 75 -2.99 13.76 -5.74
CA ASP A 75 -3.71 14.28 -4.58
C ASP A 75 -4.22 13.11 -3.75
N PHE A 76 -3.57 12.86 -2.61
CA PHE A 76 -4.04 11.93 -1.60
C PHE A 76 -4.66 12.70 -0.44
N ASP A 77 -5.86 12.30 -0.02
CA ASP A 77 -6.48 12.82 1.20
C ASP A 77 -5.64 12.44 2.42
N ASN A 78 -5.05 11.25 2.40
CA ASN A 78 -4.25 10.71 3.49
C ASN A 78 -3.09 9.83 2.99
N ILE A 79 -2.03 9.77 3.80
CA ILE A 79 -0.93 8.81 3.67
C ILE A 79 -0.87 7.97 4.94
N LEU A 80 -0.87 6.64 4.79
CA LEU A 80 -0.90 5.68 5.89
C LEU A 80 0.30 4.73 5.81
N ILE A 81 1.06 4.64 6.91
CA ILE A 81 2.17 3.68 7.06
C ILE A 81 1.71 2.54 7.95
N LEU A 82 1.73 1.30 7.42
CA LEU A 82 1.18 0.11 8.05
C LEU A 82 2.21 -1.02 8.10
N TYR A 83 2.90 -1.12 9.24
CA TYR A 83 3.95 -2.12 9.47
C TYR A 83 3.69 -2.87 10.77
N SER A 84 4.08 -4.14 10.82
CA SER A 84 4.37 -4.75 12.12
C SER A 84 5.57 -4.03 12.75
N PHE A 85 5.61 -3.96 14.08
CA PHE A 85 6.71 -3.29 14.79
C PHE A 85 8.07 -3.90 14.43
N GLU A 86 8.16 -5.23 14.34
CA GLU A 86 9.38 -5.94 13.96
C GLU A 86 9.85 -5.60 12.53
N SER A 87 8.93 -5.59 11.56
CA SER A 87 9.26 -5.17 10.19
C SER A 87 9.68 -3.71 10.13
N LEU A 88 9.03 -2.80 10.87
CA LEU A 88 9.36 -1.38 10.85
C LEU A 88 10.81 -1.13 11.30
N VAL A 89 11.27 -1.87 12.31
CA VAL A 89 12.64 -1.75 12.84
C VAL A 89 13.67 -2.38 11.90
N SER A 90 13.31 -3.44 11.19
CA SER A 90 14.27 -4.25 10.41
C SER A 90 14.27 -3.98 8.90
N ASP A 91 13.21 -3.40 8.34
CA ASP A 91 13.05 -3.19 6.90
C ASP A 91 13.87 -1.99 6.42
N THR A 92 15.02 -2.26 5.81
CA THR A 92 15.87 -1.24 5.21
C THR A 92 15.30 -0.64 3.92
N THR A 93 14.32 -1.29 3.29
CA THR A 93 13.72 -0.81 2.03
C THR A 93 12.83 0.40 2.22
N ILE A 94 12.40 0.69 3.46
CA ILE A 94 11.66 1.91 3.79
C ILE A 94 12.50 3.17 3.51
N ALA A 95 13.84 3.06 3.50
CA ALA A 95 14.72 4.15 3.11
C ALA A 95 14.50 4.62 1.65
N LYS A 96 13.87 3.82 0.79
CA LYS A 96 13.47 4.27 -0.56
C LYS A 96 12.51 5.47 -0.51
N LEU A 97 11.81 5.68 0.61
CA LEU A 97 10.98 6.86 0.84
C LEU A 97 11.82 8.13 0.96
N SER A 98 13.09 8.11 1.35
CA SER A 98 13.88 9.34 1.44
C SER A 98 14.25 9.92 0.06
N ASN A 99 14.04 9.17 -1.02
CA ASN A 99 14.35 9.62 -2.39
C ASN A 99 13.26 10.53 -3.00
N PHE A 100 12.59 11.35 -2.18
CA PHE A 100 11.65 12.38 -2.64
C PHE A 100 12.37 13.67 -3.11
N ASP A 101 13.67 13.83 -2.82
CA ASP A 101 14.50 14.98 -3.20
C ASP A 101 14.72 15.11 -4.71
#